data_AF-A0A9E3VX17-F1
#
_entry.id   AF-A0A9E3VX17-F1
#
_cell.length_a   1.000
_cell.length_b   1.000
_cell.length_c   1.000
_cell.angle_alpha   90.00
_cell.angle_beta   90.00
_cell.angle_gamma   90.00
#
_symmetry.space_group_name_H-M   'P 1'
#
loop_
_entity.id
_entity.type
_entity.pdbx_description
1 polymer ?
#
loop_
_entity_poly.entity_id
_entity_poly.type
_entity_poly.pdbx_seq_one_letter_code
_entity_poly.pdbx_strand_id
1 'polypeptide(L)'
;MSDKKAFVASLFEGDPNINQLELSRAVREKFGKGLSFVHVRKLREGHADGSFDRLWSEMFATEADLKRSEKTAPKKKSRGERRRKTLLKGRRDIDRDKIVMNAFDNHLVVYRTHEGLMHSQAFKSRKRAERLVNQLLIEGVPANEIAHFKRNEIKTTVVL
;
A
#
# COMPACT_ATOMS: atom_id res chain seq x y z
N MET A 1 13.45 4.85 31.15
CA MET A 1 12.32 4.03 30.69
C MET A 1 11.05 4.82 30.92
N SER A 2 10.14 4.91 29.94
CA SER A 2 8.99 5.82 29.98
C SER A 2 8.06 5.55 31.18
N ASP A 3 7.85 6.53 32.05
CA ASP A 3 6.95 6.45 33.24
C ASP A 3 5.54 5.95 32.89
N LYS A 4 5.11 6.19 31.66
CA LYS A 4 3.83 5.74 31.11
C LYS A 4 3.78 4.23 30.87
N LYS A 5 4.90 3.61 30.50
CA LYS A 5 5.01 2.16 30.29
C LYS A 5 4.83 1.42 31.61
N ALA A 6 5.58 1.84 32.64
CA ALA A 6 5.54 1.23 33.97
C ALA A 6 4.14 1.36 34.58
N PHE A 7 3.50 2.52 34.43
CA PHE A 7 2.13 2.73 34.91
C PHE A 7 1.10 1.81 34.22
N VAL A 8 1.22 1.58 32.92
CA VAL A 8 0.30 0.70 32.20
C VAL A 8 0.54 -0.77 32.57
N ALA A 9 1.80 -1.18 32.74
CA ALA A 9 2.15 -2.52 33.23
C ALA A 9 1.56 -2.77 34.63
N SER A 10 1.72 -1.84 35.57
CA SER A 10 1.18 -1.99 36.93
C SER A 10 -0.35 -2.10 36.96
N LEU A 11 -1.06 -1.47 36.02
CA LEU A 11 -2.51 -1.60 35.91
C LEU A 11 -2.92 -3.01 35.43
N PHE A 12 -2.14 -3.63 34.54
CA PHE A 12 -2.39 -5.00 34.10
C PHE A 12 -1.98 -6.05 35.12
N GLU A 13 -0.96 -5.78 35.94
CA GLU A 13 -0.59 -6.62 37.09
C GLU A 13 -1.67 -6.59 38.19
N GLY A 14 -2.24 -5.41 38.46
CA GLY A 14 -3.29 -5.25 39.47
C GLY A 14 -4.64 -5.84 39.06
N ASP A 15 -5.02 -5.70 37.77
CA ASP A 15 -6.21 -6.34 37.21
C ASP A 15 -5.95 -6.78 35.75
N PRO A 16 -5.73 -8.07 35.49
CA PRO A 16 -5.45 -8.57 34.14
C PRO A 16 -6.66 -8.42 33.19
N ASN A 17 -7.86 -8.25 33.73
CA ASN A 17 -9.11 -8.15 32.98
C ASN A 17 -9.68 -6.73 32.88
N ILE A 18 -9.01 -5.72 33.47
CA ILE A 18 -9.44 -4.32 33.53
C ILE A 18 -10.15 -3.85 32.26
N ASN A 19 -11.27 -3.13 32.35
CA ASN A 19 -11.99 -2.71 31.16
C ASN A 19 -11.11 -1.77 30.31
N GLN A 20 -11.21 -1.87 28.98
CA GLN A 20 -10.43 -1.02 28.06
C GLN A 20 -10.75 0.47 28.24
N LEU A 21 -12.00 0.79 28.58
CA LEU A 21 -12.44 2.15 28.88
C LEU A 21 -11.81 2.69 30.16
N GLU A 22 -11.78 1.86 31.21
CA GLU A 22 -11.19 2.20 32.52
C GLU A 22 -9.69 2.44 32.39
N LEU A 23 -8.98 1.54 31.72
CA LEU A 23 -7.55 1.70 31.49
C LEU A 23 -7.24 2.94 30.65
N SER A 24 -8.03 3.24 29.61
CA SER A 24 -7.84 4.44 28.81
C SER A 24 -8.09 5.73 29.61
N ARG A 25 -9.08 5.72 30.51
CA ARG A 25 -9.39 6.84 31.43
C ARG A 25 -8.27 7.05 32.45
N ALA A 26 -7.83 5.99 33.15
CA ALA A 26 -6.74 6.06 34.12
C ALA A 26 -5.44 6.60 33.51
N VAL A 27 -5.12 6.18 32.28
CA VAL A 27 -3.94 6.68 31.55
C VAL A 27 -4.13 8.13 31.09
N ARG A 28 -5.36 8.54 30.73
CA ARG A 28 -5.67 9.93 30.36
C ARG A 28 -5.54 10.86 31.56
N GLU A 29 -6.02 10.47 32.72
CA GLU A 29 -5.93 11.28 33.95
C GLU A 29 -4.48 11.56 34.34
N LYS A 30 -3.61 10.56 34.25
CA LYS A 30 -2.20 10.70 34.67
C LYS A 30 -1.30 11.37 33.62
N PHE A 31 -1.56 11.17 32.33
CA PHE A 31 -0.66 11.61 31.24
C PHE A 31 -1.33 12.53 30.21
N GLY A 32 -2.53 13.04 30.48
CA GLY A 32 -3.31 13.93 29.61
C GLY A 32 -3.89 13.26 28.35
N LYS A 33 -3.26 12.20 27.83
CA LYS A 33 -3.70 11.46 26.64
C LYS A 33 -3.87 9.98 26.92
N GLY A 34 -5.11 9.51 26.82
CA GLY A 34 -5.49 8.11 26.97
C GLY A 34 -4.94 7.23 25.83
N LEU A 35 -5.04 5.92 26.02
CA LEU A 35 -4.65 4.93 25.01
C LEU A 35 -5.81 4.65 24.04
N SER A 36 -5.47 4.40 22.78
CA SER A 36 -6.43 3.88 21.79
C SER A 36 -6.86 2.47 22.15
N PHE A 37 -8.12 2.13 21.94
CA PHE A 37 -8.66 0.77 22.18
C PHE A 37 -7.86 -0.32 21.45
N VAL A 38 -7.42 -0.04 20.23
CA VAL A 38 -6.59 -0.97 19.44
C VAL A 38 -5.24 -1.23 20.13
N HIS A 39 -4.67 -0.22 20.78
CA HIS A 39 -3.39 -0.36 21.50
C HIS A 39 -3.58 -1.09 22.81
N VAL A 40 -4.67 -0.79 23.55
CA VAL A 40 -4.98 -1.47 24.82
C VAL A 40 -5.14 -2.97 24.63
N ARG A 41 -5.88 -3.39 23.60
CA ARG A 41 -6.06 -4.82 23.29
C ARG A 41 -4.73 -5.50 23.01
N LYS A 42 -3.90 -4.92 22.15
CA LYS A 42 -2.58 -5.47 21.82
C LYS A 42 -1.64 -5.52 23.01
N LEU A 43 -1.65 -4.50 23.87
CA LEU A 43 -0.84 -4.48 25.09
C LEU A 43 -1.28 -5.55 26.08
N ARG A 44 -2.58 -5.79 26.21
CA ARG A 44 -3.10 -6.88 27.07
C ARG A 44 -2.67 -8.25 26.56
N GLU A 45 -2.87 -8.51 25.26
CA GLU A 45 -2.43 -9.74 24.61
C GLU A 45 -0.91 -9.92 24.80
N GLY A 46 -0.12 -8.87 24.59
CA GLY A 46 1.33 -8.92 24.81
C GLY A 46 1.75 -9.06 26.28
N HIS A 47 0.97 -8.56 27.23
CA HIS A 47 1.24 -8.75 28.66
C HIS A 47 1.06 -10.22 29.07
N ALA A 48 -0.01 -10.86 28.60
CA ALA A 48 -0.22 -12.30 28.82
C ALA A 48 0.89 -13.15 28.19
N ASP A 49 1.39 -12.75 27.01
CA ASP A 49 2.43 -13.48 26.27
C ASP A 49 3.87 -13.11 26.68
N GLY A 50 4.06 -12.27 27.72
CA GLY A 50 5.39 -11.79 28.15
C GLY A 50 6.12 -10.90 27.12
N SER A 51 5.41 -10.41 26.11
CA SER A 51 5.92 -9.58 25.00
C SER A 51 5.55 -8.09 25.11
N PHE A 52 5.02 -7.67 26.26
CA PHE A 52 4.56 -6.30 26.55
C PHE A 52 5.61 -5.24 26.19
N ASP A 53 6.84 -5.44 26.63
CA ASP A 53 7.95 -4.51 26.43
C ASP A 53 8.24 -4.25 24.96
N ARG A 54 8.26 -5.32 24.17
CA ARG A 54 8.49 -5.27 22.73
C ARG A 54 7.34 -4.53 22.03
N LEU A 55 6.09 -4.88 22.34
CA LEU A 55 4.94 -4.24 21.73
C LEU A 55 4.85 -2.76 22.09
N TRP A 56 5.19 -2.41 23.34
CA TRP A 56 5.25 -1.02 23.77
C TRP A 56 6.25 -0.22 22.93
N SER A 57 7.46 -0.74 22.75
CA SER A 57 8.47 -0.12 21.89
C SER A 57 8.01 -0.05 20.43
N GLU A 58 7.39 -1.09 19.88
CA GLU A 58 6.89 -1.06 18.49
C GLU A 58 5.78 0.00 18.27
N MET A 59 4.93 0.25 19.27
CA MET A 59 3.81 1.19 19.16
C MET A 59 4.15 2.63 19.54
N PHE A 60 5.11 2.83 20.44
CA PHE A 60 5.41 4.14 21.03
C PHE A 60 6.88 4.55 20.89
N ALA A 61 7.70 3.81 20.14
CA ALA A 61 9.04 4.28 19.80
C ALA A 61 8.98 5.65 19.16
N THR A 62 9.81 6.55 19.66
CA THR A 62 10.04 7.84 19.01
C THR A 62 11.01 7.69 17.83
N GLU A 63 11.01 8.64 16.90
CA GLU A 63 11.92 8.62 15.74
C GLU A 63 13.41 8.52 16.15
N ALA A 64 13.75 8.96 17.37
CA ALA A 64 15.08 8.82 17.95
C ALA A 64 15.44 7.36 18.33
N ASP A 65 14.47 6.55 18.76
CA ASP A 65 14.69 5.15 19.16
C ASP A 65 14.80 4.21 17.95
N LEU A 66 14.09 4.54 16.86
CA LEU A 66 14.11 3.75 15.63
C LEU A 66 15.51 3.71 14.99
N LYS A 67 16.26 4.82 15.03
CA LYS A 67 17.64 4.91 14.49
C LYS A 67 18.66 3.99 15.20
N ARG A 68 18.42 3.59 16.45
CA ARG A 68 19.29 2.64 17.18
C ARG A 68 18.99 1.18 16.86
N SER A 69 17.75 0.85 16.49
CA SER A 69 17.30 -0.55 16.28
C SER A 69 17.50 -1.07 14.85
N GLU A 70 17.84 -0.21 13.88
CA GLU A 70 18.00 -0.60 12.46
C GLU A 70 19.16 -1.58 12.20
N LYS A 71 20.04 -1.86 13.18
CA LYS A 71 21.21 -2.73 12.97
C LYS A 71 20.99 -4.23 13.21
N THR A 72 19.90 -4.70 13.83
CA THR A 72 19.84 -6.11 14.28
C THR A 72 18.51 -6.87 14.13
N ALA A 73 17.49 -6.36 13.44
CA ALA A 73 16.26 -7.13 13.22
C ALA A 73 15.95 -7.36 11.73
N PRO A 74 15.77 -8.62 11.28
CA PRO A 74 15.28 -8.88 9.93
C PRO A 74 13.85 -8.34 9.83
N LYS A 75 13.64 -7.33 8.98
CA LYS A 75 12.33 -6.71 8.73
C LYS A 75 11.27 -7.79 8.47
N LYS A 76 10.42 -8.08 9.47
CA LYS A 76 9.26 -8.96 9.30
C LYS A 76 8.26 -8.20 8.41
N LYS A 77 8.27 -8.56 7.13
CA LYS A 77 7.35 -8.04 6.10
C LYS A 77 5.92 -8.09 6.60
N SER A 78 5.25 -6.94 6.55
CA SER A 78 3.90 -6.78 7.08
C SER A 78 2.92 -7.74 6.39
N ARG A 79 1.82 -8.11 7.05
CA ARG A 79 0.77 -8.97 6.47
C ARG A 79 0.21 -8.40 5.14
N GLY A 80 0.22 -7.07 4.98
CA GLY A 80 -0.10 -6.37 3.73
C GLY A 80 0.95 -6.57 2.64
N GLU A 81 2.23 -6.62 3.00
CA GLU A 81 3.35 -6.87 2.10
C GLU A 81 3.42 -8.34 1.65
N ARG A 82 3.08 -9.27 2.56
CA ARG A 82 2.86 -10.69 2.21
C ARG A 82 1.66 -10.87 1.30
N ARG A 83 0.53 -10.18 1.54
CA ARG A 83 -0.63 -10.15 0.64
C ARG A 83 -0.30 -9.54 -0.72
N ARG A 84 0.51 -8.48 -0.78
CA ARG A 84 1.01 -7.92 -2.05
C ARG A 84 1.84 -8.96 -2.81
N LYS A 85 2.73 -9.69 -2.11
CA LYS A 85 3.52 -10.78 -2.72
C LYS A 85 2.68 -11.98 -3.15
N THR A 86 1.67 -12.41 -2.39
CA THR A 86 0.78 -13.50 -2.82
C THR A 86 -0.20 -13.09 -3.91
N LEU A 87 -0.64 -11.82 -3.96
CA LEU A 87 -1.35 -11.26 -5.11
C LEU A 87 -0.45 -11.19 -6.36
N LEU A 88 0.84 -10.90 -6.20
CA LEU A 88 1.83 -11.01 -7.27
C LEU A 88 2.05 -12.47 -7.72
N LYS A 89 1.92 -13.44 -6.81
CA LYS A 89 2.07 -14.89 -7.10
C LYS A 89 0.82 -15.54 -7.70
N GLY A 90 -0.31 -14.82 -7.77
CA GLY A 90 -1.57 -15.24 -8.40
C GLY A 90 -1.93 -14.42 -9.64
N ARG A 91 -1.03 -13.55 -10.11
CA ARG A 91 -1.14 -12.96 -11.44
C ARG A 91 -0.79 -14.07 -12.43
N ARG A 92 -1.78 -14.53 -13.19
CA ARG A 92 -1.55 -15.37 -14.38
C ARG A 92 -0.46 -14.70 -15.21
N ASP A 93 0.38 -15.45 -15.91
CA ASP A 93 1.48 -14.91 -16.74
C ASP A 93 1.04 -13.78 -17.69
N ILE A 94 -0.25 -13.70 -18.04
CA ILE A 94 -0.96 -12.59 -18.72
C ILE A 94 -0.66 -11.20 -18.12
N ASP A 95 -0.47 -11.10 -16.80
CA ASP A 95 -0.29 -9.83 -16.10
C ASP A 95 1.19 -9.38 -16.04
N ARG A 96 2.11 -10.19 -16.58
CA ARG A 96 3.55 -9.88 -16.68
C ARG A 96 3.84 -8.96 -17.86
N ASP A 97 3.01 -9.02 -18.90
CA ASP A 97 3.06 -8.14 -20.08
C ASP A 97 2.19 -6.89 -19.91
N LYS A 98 2.15 -6.34 -18.70
CA LYS A 98 1.45 -5.07 -18.47
C LYS A 98 2.24 -3.93 -19.08
N ILE A 99 1.77 -3.45 -20.23
CA ILE A 99 2.18 -2.15 -20.78
C ILE A 99 1.81 -1.08 -19.73
N VAL A 100 2.82 -0.45 -19.14
CA VAL A 100 2.64 0.62 -18.17
C VAL A 100 2.29 1.90 -18.94
N MET A 101 1.00 2.22 -19.04
CA MET A 101 0.54 3.44 -19.69
C MET A 101 0.65 4.64 -18.75
N ASN A 102 1.25 5.73 -19.25
CA ASN A 102 1.26 7.01 -18.55
C ASN A 102 -0.13 7.67 -18.56
N ALA A 103 -0.44 8.46 -17.53
CA ALA A 103 -1.71 9.17 -17.44
C ALA A 103 -1.68 10.45 -18.31
N PHE A 104 -2.59 10.55 -19.27
CA PHE A 104 -2.76 11.70 -20.16
C PHE A 104 -4.24 12.07 -20.25
N ASP A 105 -4.54 13.29 -20.72
CA ASP A 105 -5.94 13.70 -20.97
C ASP A 105 -6.49 13.00 -22.22
N ASN A 106 -5.65 12.90 -23.26
CA ASN A 106 -5.94 12.19 -24.50
C ASN A 106 -4.83 11.18 -24.79
N HIS A 107 -5.25 9.94 -25.03
CA HIS A 107 -4.38 8.80 -25.32
C HIS A 107 -4.50 8.45 -26.80
N LEU A 108 -3.38 8.18 -27.45
CA LEU A 108 -3.32 7.58 -28.77
C LEU A 108 -2.66 6.20 -28.65
N VAL A 109 -3.34 5.17 -29.13
CA VAL A 109 -2.78 3.82 -29.26
C VAL A 109 -2.56 3.58 -30.74
N VAL A 110 -1.32 3.25 -31.11
CA VAL A 110 -0.93 2.88 -32.47
C VAL A 110 -0.48 1.43 -32.41
N TYR A 111 -0.99 0.59 -33.30
CA TYR A 111 -0.64 -0.82 -33.33
C TYR A 111 -0.61 -1.36 -34.76
N ARG A 112 0.17 -2.42 -34.95
CA ARG A 112 0.21 -3.19 -36.19
C ARG A 112 -0.62 -4.46 -36.04
N THR A 113 -1.45 -4.78 -37.02
CA THR A 113 -2.20 -6.05 -37.03
C THR A 113 -1.37 -7.17 -37.66
N HIS A 114 -1.81 -8.42 -37.51
CA HIS A 114 -1.20 -9.59 -38.15
C HIS A 114 -1.14 -9.49 -39.68
N GLU A 115 -2.05 -8.72 -40.27
CA GLU A 115 -2.07 -8.41 -41.71
C GLU A 115 -1.02 -7.37 -42.12
N GLY A 116 -0.25 -6.86 -41.15
CA GLY A 116 0.80 -5.87 -41.35
C GLY A 116 0.30 -4.43 -41.48
N LEU A 117 -1.02 -4.19 -41.35
CA LEU A 117 -1.64 -2.87 -41.43
C LEU A 117 -1.45 -2.08 -40.13
N MET A 118 -1.19 -0.78 -40.28
CA MET A 118 -1.04 0.14 -39.15
C MET A 118 -2.39 0.77 -38.81
N HIS A 119 -2.83 0.60 -37.57
CA HIS A 119 -4.05 1.18 -37.05
C HIS A 119 -3.75 2.17 -35.93
N SER A 120 -4.59 3.19 -35.79
CA SER A 120 -4.51 4.14 -34.69
C SER A 120 -5.89 4.44 -34.12
N GLN A 121 -5.99 4.51 -32.80
CA GLN A 121 -7.24 4.82 -32.12
C GLN A 121 -7.00 5.76 -30.94
N ALA A 122 -7.87 6.76 -30.81
CA ALA A 122 -7.76 7.79 -29.78
C ALA A 122 -8.80 7.62 -28.68
N PHE A 123 -8.38 7.87 -27.44
CA PHE A 123 -9.20 7.70 -26.24
C PHE A 123 -9.07 8.90 -25.31
N LYS A 124 -10.20 9.42 -24.83
CA LYS A 124 -10.26 10.44 -23.76
C LYS A 124 -10.06 9.88 -22.35
N SER A 125 -9.86 8.57 -22.22
CA SER A 125 -9.75 7.89 -20.92
C SER A 125 -8.70 6.80 -20.97
N ARG A 126 -7.75 6.86 -20.03
CA ARG A 126 -6.71 5.85 -19.80
C ARG A 126 -7.28 4.43 -19.74
N LYS A 127 -8.35 4.24 -18.97
CA LYS A 127 -8.97 2.92 -18.76
C LYS A 127 -9.51 2.31 -20.05
N ARG A 128 -9.97 3.13 -21.01
CA ARG A 128 -10.42 2.66 -22.33
C ARG A 128 -9.24 2.28 -23.22
N ALA A 129 -8.17 3.08 -23.18
CA ALA A 129 -6.93 2.78 -23.91
C ALA A 129 -6.29 1.47 -23.41
N GLU A 130 -6.22 1.28 -22.08
CA GLU A 130 -5.71 0.03 -21.47
C GLU A 130 -6.55 -1.20 -21.87
N ARG A 131 -7.88 -1.05 -21.99
CA ARG A 131 -8.74 -2.16 -22.45
C ARG A 131 -8.42 -2.56 -23.89
N LEU A 132 -8.24 -1.61 -24.79
CA LEU A 132 -7.85 -1.91 -26.17
C LEU A 132 -6.50 -2.63 -26.20
N VAL A 133 -5.51 -2.10 -25.50
CA VAL A 133 -4.17 -2.71 -25.45
C VAL A 133 -4.25 -4.16 -24.94
N ASN A 134 -5.00 -4.41 -23.87
CA ASN A 134 -5.19 -5.76 -23.36
C ASN A 134 -5.92 -6.66 -24.37
N GLN A 135 -6.90 -6.13 -25.09
CA GLN A 135 -7.61 -6.87 -26.12
C GLN A 135 -6.67 -7.25 -27.28
N LEU A 136 -5.82 -6.33 -27.74
CA LEU A 136 -4.82 -6.58 -28.78
C LEU A 136 -3.81 -7.64 -28.35
N LEU A 137 -3.36 -7.61 -27.09
CA LEU A 137 -2.49 -8.65 -26.54
C LEU A 137 -3.18 -10.03 -26.50
N ILE A 138 -4.48 -10.08 -26.18
CA ILE A 138 -5.28 -11.31 -26.21
C ILE A 138 -5.46 -11.82 -27.65
N GLU A 139 -5.62 -10.91 -28.61
CA GLU A 139 -5.69 -11.20 -30.05
C GLU A 139 -4.33 -11.58 -30.66
N GLY A 140 -3.26 -11.59 -29.85
CA GLY A 140 -1.94 -12.06 -30.24
C GLY A 140 -1.04 -11.00 -30.87
N VAL A 141 -1.46 -9.72 -30.88
CA VAL A 141 -0.60 -8.62 -31.32
C VAL A 141 0.57 -8.51 -30.33
N PRO A 142 1.83 -8.59 -30.80
CA PRO A 142 2.96 -8.61 -29.90
C PRO A 142 3.17 -7.22 -29.27
N ALA A 143 3.57 -7.17 -28.00
CA ALA A 143 3.63 -5.93 -27.23
C ALA A 143 4.59 -4.88 -27.81
N ASN A 144 5.62 -5.31 -28.56
CA ASN A 144 6.56 -4.44 -29.26
C ASN A 144 5.91 -3.70 -30.46
N GLU A 145 4.79 -4.19 -30.97
CA GLU A 145 4.04 -3.57 -32.06
C GLU A 145 2.93 -2.63 -31.55
N ILE A 146 2.78 -2.48 -30.24
CA ILE A 146 1.81 -1.58 -29.62
C ILE A 146 2.54 -0.38 -29.01
N ALA A 147 2.26 0.81 -29.53
CA ALA A 147 2.82 2.07 -29.05
C ALA A 147 1.73 2.95 -28.42
N HIS A 148 2.09 3.62 -27.30
CA HIS A 148 1.21 4.51 -26.56
C HIS A 148 1.80 5.91 -26.46
N PHE A 149 1.02 6.92 -26.86
CA PHE A 149 1.43 8.32 -26.85
C PHE A 149 0.37 9.24 -26.22
N LYS A 150 0.82 10.41 -25.77
CA LYS A 150 -0.07 11.55 -25.49
C LYS A 150 -0.51 12.16 -26.82
N ARG A 151 -1.82 12.32 -27.03
CA ARG A 151 -2.33 13.05 -28.20
C ARG A 151 -2.39 14.55 -27.89
N ASN A 152 -1.58 15.33 -28.61
CA ASN A 152 -1.69 16.78 -28.65
C ASN A 152 -2.38 17.15 -29.97
N GLU A 153 -3.51 17.85 -29.91
CA GLU A 153 -4.19 18.34 -31.11
C GLU A 153 -3.44 19.57 -31.63
N ILE A 154 -2.92 19.49 -32.85
CA ILE A 154 -2.39 20.66 -33.55
C ILE A 154 -3.58 21.33 -34.24
N LYS A 155 -3.95 22.52 -33.78
CA LYS A 155 -4.96 23.35 -34.45
C LYS A 155 -4.26 24.08 -35.59
N THR A 156 -4.27 23.49 -36.78
CA THR A 156 -3.79 24.18 -37.99
C THR A 156 -4.99 24.75 -38.73
N THR A 157 -5.09 26.07 -38.83
CA THR A 157 -5.99 26.73 -39.78
C THR A 157 -5.38 26.60 -41.17
N VAL A 158 -6.02 25.84 -42.05
CA VAL A 158 -5.69 25.86 -43.48
C VAL A 158 -6.18 27.19 -44.01
N VAL A 159 -5.25 28.09 -44.32
CA VAL A 159 -5.54 29.30 -45.11
C VAL A 159 -5.47 28.85 -46.57
N LEU A 160 -6.64 28.78 -47.21
CA LEU A 160 -6.76 28.57 -48.65
C LEU A 160 -6.55 29.89 -49.40
#